data_AF-A0AAD6HSZ9-F1
#
_entry.id   AF-A0AAD6HSZ9-F1
#
_cell.length_a   1.000
_cell.length_b   1.000
_cell.length_c   1.000
_cell.angle_alpha   90.00
_cell.angle_beta   90.00
_cell.angle_gamma   90.00
#
_symmetry.space_group_name_H-M   'P 1'
#
loop_
_entity.id
_entity.type
_entity.pdbx_description
1 polymer ?
#
loop_
_entity_poly.entity_id
_entity_poly.type
_entity_poly.pdbx_seq_one_letter_code
_entity_poly.pdbx_strand_id
1 'polypeptide(L)'
;MTPTMIRLLILLKLQYSLQPNTNPRSLSSVLGIALQLAQRMGIHSESFLASCSVFEAEMRRRLWWSLTLFDARVGELSGLKTSSLNPTWDCKTPMNVNDSDLWVEMKEPPLVQAKATESTFIVMRAQIADFVRNSSFHLEFLNPTFKKIAKKLPNGGDVATFEKMMEEEFFKFCDEENPLHFMTIWAGRAHISKCYLLEAYAKYIDSSTPPTQAESDALVARAFHMLDSDTKIINSPRTAGFFWAVRAYFPFPAYFHIIHDLKKRPISSHSDKAWEVMNANYEARFTCSEGYEYPLFVIFSNVILQAWEALEEAIKRSGEPLAPPKIVVTLKQRLLEMTPNTPALGNDQSEDSLNTLLDQPPMPMPMEFGMGLGNDGFFSGITGQGGVSGLDPRLFTNIHPPLTSDMNHLNWMSMVWGMREGRGW
;
A
#
# COMPACT_ATOMS: atom_id res chain seq x y z
N MET A 1 13.14 24.97 16.12
CA MET A 1 12.05 24.02 15.78
C MET A 1 10.94 24.18 16.82
N THR A 2 9.68 24.36 16.42
CA THR A 2 8.59 24.63 17.38
C THR A 2 8.24 23.37 18.19
N PRO A 3 7.73 23.48 19.43
CA PRO A 3 7.32 22.34 20.24
C PRO A 3 6.30 21.42 19.54
N THR A 4 5.48 21.99 18.66
CA THR A 4 4.50 21.24 17.85
C THR A 4 5.15 20.38 16.76
N MET A 5 6.21 20.84 16.10
CA MET A 5 6.98 20.01 15.15
C MET A 5 7.63 18.82 15.85
N ILE A 6 8.17 19.03 17.05
CA ILE A 6 8.77 17.96 17.85
C ILE A 6 7.72 16.91 18.22
N ARG A 7 6.50 17.34 18.58
CA ARG A 7 5.37 16.41 18.84
C ARG A 7 4.98 15.62 17.59
N LEU A 8 4.96 16.23 16.42
CA LEU A 8 4.68 15.51 15.16
C LEU A 8 5.77 14.48 14.83
N LEU A 9 7.04 14.82 15.03
CA LEU A 9 8.15 13.89 14.84
C LEU A 9 8.11 12.72 15.84
N ILE A 10 7.77 12.99 17.09
CA ILE A 10 7.59 11.96 18.12
C ILE A 10 6.41 11.05 17.76
N LEU A 11 5.27 11.61 17.32
CA LEU A 11 4.12 10.82 16.90
C LEU A 11 4.44 9.95 15.70
N LEU A 12 5.15 10.47 14.69
CA LEU A 12 5.62 9.71 13.54
C LEU A 12 6.50 8.53 14.00
N LYS A 13 7.50 8.80 14.86
CA LYS A 13 8.41 7.77 15.38
C LYS A 13 7.69 6.71 16.23
N LEU A 14 6.73 7.14 17.05
CA LEU A 14 5.90 6.25 17.87
C LEU A 14 5.02 5.35 16.97
N GLN A 15 4.40 5.91 15.94
CA GLN A 15 3.57 5.17 15.00
C GLN A 15 4.36 4.14 14.19
N TYR A 16 5.58 4.47 13.76
CA TYR A 16 6.48 3.50 13.14
C TYR A 16 6.88 2.36 14.09
N SER A 17 6.99 2.65 15.39
CA SER A 17 7.33 1.65 16.41
C SER A 17 6.15 0.74 16.78
N LEU A 18 4.91 1.22 16.62
CA LEU A 18 3.68 0.50 16.95
C LEU A 18 3.08 -0.27 15.74
N GLN A 19 3.73 -0.18 14.58
CA GLN A 19 3.23 -0.71 13.31
C GLN A 19 2.86 -2.19 13.30
N PRO A 20 3.55 -3.10 14.03
CA PRO A 20 3.14 -4.50 14.03
C PRO A 20 1.74 -4.69 14.65
N ASN A 21 1.38 -3.95 15.70
CA ASN A 21 0.22 -4.28 16.55
C ASN A 21 -1.00 -3.37 16.38
N THR A 22 -0.98 -2.39 15.48
CA THR A 22 -2.00 -1.32 15.45
C THR A 22 -2.93 -1.43 14.25
N ASN A 23 -4.25 -1.33 14.49
CA ASN A 23 -5.26 -1.32 13.42
C ASN A 23 -5.04 -0.14 12.44
N PRO A 24 -4.93 -0.39 11.12
CA PRO A 24 -4.74 0.65 10.11
C PRO A 24 -5.77 1.79 10.16
N ARG A 25 -7.02 1.51 10.52
CA ARG A 25 -8.07 2.53 10.64
C ARG A 25 -7.81 3.48 11.81
N SER A 26 -7.36 2.95 12.95
CA SER A 26 -6.98 3.78 14.10
C SER A 26 -5.77 4.65 13.78
N LEU A 27 -4.78 4.10 13.06
CA LEU A 27 -3.63 4.88 12.56
C LEU A 27 -4.08 6.00 11.61
N SER A 28 -5.00 5.71 10.69
CA SER A 28 -5.55 6.70 9.76
C SER A 28 -6.20 7.89 10.48
N SER A 29 -6.96 7.66 11.55
CA SER A 29 -7.57 8.74 12.33
C SER A 29 -6.52 9.67 12.98
N VAL A 30 -5.47 9.10 13.59
CA VAL A 30 -4.41 9.90 14.22
C VAL A 30 -3.60 10.66 13.16
N LEU A 31 -3.33 10.04 12.01
CA LEU A 31 -2.64 10.69 10.89
C LEU A 31 -3.46 11.82 10.29
N GLY A 32 -4.78 11.66 10.17
CA GLY A 32 -5.69 12.74 9.78
C GLY A 32 -5.56 13.97 10.69
N ILE A 33 -5.48 13.77 12.01
CA ILE A 33 -5.25 14.87 12.96
C ILE A 33 -3.86 15.50 12.75
N ALA A 34 -2.82 14.67 12.61
CA ALA A 34 -1.46 15.15 12.38
C ALA A 34 -1.33 16.00 11.10
N LEU A 35 -1.97 15.56 10.01
CA LEU A 35 -2.02 16.28 8.73
C LEU A 35 -2.79 17.59 8.84
N GLN A 36 -3.93 17.62 9.55
CA GLN A 36 -4.67 18.86 9.79
C GLN A 36 -3.85 19.86 10.61
N LEU A 37 -3.10 19.40 11.61
CA LEU A 37 -2.19 20.25 12.38
C LEU A 37 -1.05 20.78 11.50
N ALA A 38 -0.42 19.92 10.69
CA ALA A 38 0.59 20.32 9.72
C ALA A 38 0.07 21.37 8.73
N GLN A 39 -1.16 21.20 8.24
CA GLN A 39 -1.81 22.17 7.37
C GLN A 39 -2.02 23.52 8.06
N ARG A 40 -2.53 23.52 9.30
CA ARG A 40 -2.68 24.74 10.12
C ARG A 40 -1.35 25.44 10.40
N MET A 41 -0.25 24.70 10.43
CA MET A 41 1.11 25.24 10.57
C MET A 41 1.69 25.80 9.26
N GLY A 42 0.99 25.66 8.13
CA GLY A 42 1.41 26.16 6.83
C GLY A 42 2.51 25.34 6.14
N ILE A 43 2.90 24.17 6.67
CA ILE A 43 4.08 23.42 6.13
C ILE A 43 3.85 22.81 4.75
N HIS A 44 2.59 22.75 4.30
CA HIS A 44 2.17 22.28 3.00
C HIS A 44 2.28 23.37 1.90
N SER A 45 2.52 24.63 2.28
CA SER A 45 2.46 25.79 1.40
C SER A 45 3.83 26.44 1.19
N GLU A 46 4.33 26.48 -0.05
CA GLU A 46 5.62 27.10 -0.35
C GLU A 46 5.62 28.61 -0.14
N SER A 47 4.49 29.29 -0.34
CA SER A 47 4.37 30.72 -0.04
C SER A 47 4.56 31.01 1.45
N PHE A 48 4.05 30.14 2.32
CA PHE A 48 4.31 30.21 3.76
C PHE A 48 5.79 29.87 4.07
N LEU A 49 6.32 28.80 3.48
CA LEU A 49 7.71 28.39 3.73
C LEU A 49 8.74 29.42 3.25
N ALA A 50 8.42 30.21 2.22
CA ALA A 50 9.26 31.31 1.76
C ALA A 50 9.45 32.42 2.81
N SER A 51 8.56 32.51 3.81
CA SER A 51 8.70 33.45 4.94
C SER A 51 9.55 32.90 6.11
N CYS A 52 9.87 31.60 6.09
CA CYS A 52 10.69 30.94 7.10
C CYS A 52 12.19 31.08 6.77
N SER A 53 13.07 30.79 7.75
CA SER A 53 14.49 30.60 7.44
C SER A 53 14.68 29.38 6.52
N VAL A 54 15.78 29.36 5.77
CA VAL A 54 16.12 28.25 4.87
C VAL A 54 16.10 26.90 5.60
N PHE A 55 16.74 26.85 6.77
CA PHE A 55 16.76 25.66 7.62
C PHE A 55 15.36 25.24 8.06
N GLU A 56 14.54 26.18 8.53
CA GLU A 56 13.19 25.87 9.00
C GLU A 56 12.28 25.42 7.84
N ALA A 57 12.38 26.05 6.68
CA ALA A 57 11.66 25.66 5.48
C ALA A 57 12.00 24.22 5.08
N GLU A 58 13.28 23.86 5.07
CA GLU A 58 13.73 22.50 4.72
C GLU A 58 13.24 21.46 5.73
N MET A 59 13.34 21.73 7.04
CA MET A 59 12.80 20.83 8.07
C MET A 59 11.28 20.65 7.94
N ARG A 60 10.55 21.69 7.54
CA ARG A 60 9.11 21.64 7.29
C ARG A 60 8.76 20.84 6.03
N ARG A 61 9.52 20.95 4.95
CA ARG A 61 9.37 20.11 3.74
C ARG A 61 9.57 18.64 4.08
N ARG A 62 10.66 18.30 4.77
CA ARG A 62 10.95 16.91 5.20
C ARG A 62 9.84 16.33 6.06
N LEU A 63 9.30 17.12 7.00
CA LEU A 63 8.18 16.71 7.85
C LEU A 63 6.89 16.50 7.04
N TRP A 64 6.53 17.44 6.17
CA TRP A 64 5.34 17.34 5.32
C TRP A 64 5.38 16.07 4.46
N TRP A 65 6.48 15.84 3.74
CA TRP A 65 6.62 14.65 2.89
C TRP A 65 6.61 13.36 3.68
N SER A 66 7.22 13.34 4.87
CA SER A 66 7.19 12.15 5.74
C SER A 66 5.77 11.80 6.19
N LEU A 67 4.97 12.80 6.60
CA LEU A 67 3.57 12.61 7.00
C LEU A 67 2.71 12.17 5.81
N THR A 68 2.84 12.86 4.67
CA THR A 68 2.07 12.60 3.44
C THR A 68 2.34 11.20 2.90
N LEU A 69 3.61 10.78 2.81
CA LEU A 69 3.98 9.44 2.33
C LEU A 69 3.50 8.33 3.26
N PHE A 70 3.47 8.60 4.57
CA PHE A 70 3.01 7.65 5.55
C PHE A 70 1.48 7.52 5.55
N ASP A 71 0.74 8.64 5.48
CA ASP A 71 -0.72 8.64 5.31
C ASP A 71 -1.13 7.94 4.01
N ALA A 72 -0.45 8.24 2.90
CA ALA A 72 -0.64 7.55 1.63
C ALA A 72 -0.52 6.03 1.79
N ARG A 73 0.47 5.57 2.56
CA ARG A 73 0.66 4.14 2.81
C ARG A 73 -0.41 3.54 3.72
N VAL A 74 -0.79 4.25 4.79
CA VAL A 74 -1.82 3.77 5.71
C VAL A 74 -3.16 3.63 5.00
N GLY A 75 -3.54 4.58 4.14
CA GLY A 75 -4.79 4.42 3.40
C GLY A 75 -4.74 3.35 2.31
N GLU A 76 -3.59 3.10 1.68
CA GLU A 76 -3.42 1.89 0.84
C GLU A 76 -3.69 0.60 1.63
N LEU A 77 -3.23 0.51 2.88
CA LEU A 77 -3.44 -0.66 3.74
C LEU A 77 -4.88 -0.76 4.27
N SER A 78 -5.55 0.37 4.52
CA SER A 78 -6.92 0.38 5.03
C SER A 78 -7.99 0.35 3.93
N GLY A 79 -7.59 0.36 2.64
CA GLY A 79 -8.50 0.46 1.49
C GLY A 79 -9.19 1.81 1.36
N LEU A 80 -8.69 2.86 2.03
CA LEU A 80 -9.27 4.20 1.98
C LEU A 80 -8.56 5.01 0.88
N LYS A 81 -9.34 5.74 0.08
CA LYS A 81 -8.75 6.75 -0.82
C LYS A 81 -8.09 7.84 0.01
N THR A 82 -6.77 7.94 -0.07
CA THR A 82 -6.00 8.93 0.70
C THR A 82 -6.06 10.29 0.03
N SER A 83 -6.41 11.32 0.78
CA SER A 83 -6.39 12.70 0.30
C SER A 83 -5.00 13.35 0.35
N SER A 84 -4.02 12.71 0.99
CA SER A 84 -2.67 13.27 1.18
C SER A 84 -1.91 13.49 -0.13
N LEU A 85 -2.10 12.61 -1.13
CA LEU A 85 -1.53 12.77 -2.47
C LEU A 85 -2.48 13.50 -3.45
N ASN A 86 -3.49 14.21 -2.96
CA ASN A 86 -4.22 15.14 -3.83
C ASN A 86 -3.30 16.30 -4.26
N PRO A 87 -3.41 16.79 -5.50
CA PRO A 87 -2.62 17.93 -5.96
C PRO A 87 -3.18 19.28 -5.46
N THR A 88 -3.49 19.39 -4.16
CA THR A 88 -4.12 20.56 -3.53
C THR A 88 -3.14 21.41 -2.72
N TRP A 89 -1.87 21.03 -2.68
CA TRP A 89 -0.78 21.70 -1.96
C TRP A 89 0.47 21.77 -2.84
N ASP A 90 1.39 22.69 -2.54
CA ASP A 90 2.52 23.07 -3.40
C ASP A 90 3.91 22.90 -2.77
N CYS A 91 4.01 22.34 -1.56
CA CYS A 91 5.26 21.96 -0.89
C CYS A 91 6.24 21.25 -1.86
N LYS A 92 7.44 21.80 -2.03
CA LYS A 92 8.49 21.23 -2.89
C LYS A 92 9.09 19.97 -2.27
N THR A 93 9.65 19.10 -3.11
CA THR A 93 10.42 17.95 -2.63
C THR A 93 11.62 18.42 -1.79
N PRO A 94 12.04 17.64 -0.76
CA PRO A 94 13.17 18.02 0.08
C PRO A 94 14.48 18.09 -0.72
N MET A 95 15.45 18.84 -0.21
CA MET A 95 16.76 18.96 -0.85
C MET A 95 17.62 17.72 -0.58
N ASN A 96 18.34 17.25 -1.61
CA ASN A 96 19.33 16.17 -1.47
C ASN A 96 20.65 16.72 -0.90
N VAL A 97 20.71 16.87 0.42
CA VAL A 97 21.83 17.45 1.17
C VAL A 97 22.05 16.66 2.46
N ASN A 98 23.28 16.64 2.98
CA ASN A 98 23.57 15.99 4.26
C ASN A 98 23.06 16.85 5.41
N ASP A 99 22.82 16.24 6.57
CA ASP A 99 22.37 16.99 7.73
C ASP A 99 23.47 17.93 8.25
N SER A 100 24.75 17.60 8.01
CA SER A 100 25.89 18.48 8.29
C SER A 100 25.92 19.75 7.45
N ASP A 101 25.24 19.77 6.30
CA ASP A 101 25.16 20.93 5.40
C ASP A 101 24.04 21.90 5.81
N LEU A 102 23.28 21.58 6.88
CA LEU A 102 22.15 22.34 7.38
C LEU A 102 22.43 22.88 8.79
N TRP A 103 22.34 24.20 8.95
CA TRP A 103 22.47 24.86 10.26
C TRP A 103 21.44 25.98 10.43
N VAL A 104 21.09 26.28 11.68
CA VAL A 104 19.91 27.10 12.02
C VAL A 104 19.98 28.52 11.46
N GLU A 105 21.16 29.14 11.47
CA GLU A 105 21.40 30.53 11.07
C GLU A 105 21.72 30.70 9.58
N MET A 106 21.55 29.65 8.76
CA MET A 106 21.88 29.71 7.33
C MET A 106 20.95 30.68 6.58
N LYS A 107 21.54 31.52 5.73
CA LYS A 107 20.82 32.53 4.93
C LYS A 107 20.56 32.08 3.51
N GLU A 108 21.42 31.22 2.99
CA GLU A 108 21.36 30.72 1.62
C GLU A 108 21.18 29.20 1.64
N PRO A 109 20.39 28.63 0.71
CA PRO A 109 20.28 27.19 0.57
C PRO A 109 21.63 26.57 0.23
N PRO A 110 21.96 25.40 0.81
CA PRO A 110 23.20 24.72 0.50
C PRO A 110 23.16 24.21 -0.95
N LEU A 111 24.33 24.06 -1.57
CA LEU A 111 24.40 23.53 -2.93
C LEU A 111 23.89 22.09 -2.95
N VAL A 112 22.89 21.81 -3.80
CA VAL A 112 22.39 20.46 -4.01
C VAL A 112 23.52 19.61 -4.59
N GLN A 113 23.78 18.48 -3.94
CA GLN A 113 24.93 17.65 -4.27
C GLN A 113 24.53 16.61 -5.32
N ALA A 114 25.32 16.48 -6.38
CA ALA A 114 25.19 15.40 -7.38
C ALA A 114 25.82 14.10 -6.85
N LYS A 115 25.45 13.70 -5.63
CA LYS A 115 25.85 12.45 -4.98
C LYS A 115 24.76 12.00 -3.99
N ALA A 116 24.86 10.76 -3.53
CA ALA A 116 24.01 10.30 -2.45
C ALA A 116 24.36 11.01 -1.12
N THR A 117 23.34 11.26 -0.31
CA THR A 117 23.37 11.94 1.00
C THR A 117 22.46 11.21 1.98
N GLU A 118 22.51 11.58 3.26
CA GLU A 118 21.60 11.05 4.29
C GLU A 118 20.11 11.25 3.94
N SER A 119 19.79 12.25 3.13
CA SER A 119 18.42 12.57 2.70
C SER A 119 17.98 11.82 1.43
N THR A 120 18.88 11.11 0.76
CA THR A 120 18.60 10.51 -0.56
C THR A 120 17.37 9.60 -0.55
N PHE A 121 17.16 8.82 0.50
CA PHE A 121 16.00 7.94 0.59
C PHE A 121 14.67 8.72 0.64
N ILE A 122 14.57 9.76 1.47
CA ILE A 122 13.32 10.55 1.55
C ILE A 122 13.11 11.40 0.30
N VAL A 123 14.18 11.94 -0.30
CA VAL A 123 14.10 12.70 -1.54
C VAL A 123 13.60 11.83 -2.69
N MET A 124 14.17 10.63 -2.86
CA MET A 124 13.71 9.67 -3.86
C MET A 124 12.21 9.39 -3.72
N ARG A 125 11.75 9.10 -2.50
CA ARG A 125 10.33 8.80 -2.24
C ARG A 125 9.43 10.00 -2.52
N ALA A 126 9.86 11.20 -2.14
CA ALA A 126 9.14 12.44 -2.41
C ALA A 126 9.07 12.73 -3.91
N GLN A 127 10.14 12.49 -4.68
CA GLN A 127 10.14 12.68 -6.14
C GLN A 127 9.15 11.72 -6.84
N ILE A 128 9.17 10.44 -6.47
CA ILE A 128 8.22 9.46 -7.02
C ILE A 128 6.78 9.84 -6.65
N ALA A 129 6.53 10.26 -5.40
CA ALA A 129 5.20 10.68 -4.99
C ALA A 129 4.75 12.01 -5.61
N ASP A 130 5.64 12.97 -5.87
CA ASP A 130 5.33 14.19 -6.62
C ASP A 130 4.99 13.88 -8.08
N PHE A 131 5.67 12.91 -8.68
CA PHE A 131 5.32 12.41 -10.01
C PHE A 131 3.93 11.76 -10.00
N VAL A 132 3.70 10.79 -9.10
CA VAL A 132 2.42 10.07 -9.00
C VAL A 132 1.25 11.01 -8.73
N ARG A 133 1.37 11.95 -7.78
CA ARG A 133 0.24 12.84 -7.44
C ARG A 133 -0.20 13.75 -8.59
N ASN A 134 0.64 13.93 -9.60
CA ASN A 134 0.37 14.77 -10.77
C ASN A 134 0.18 13.94 -12.05
N SER A 135 0.27 12.61 -11.99
CA SER A 135 0.11 11.75 -13.16
C SER A 135 -1.35 11.48 -13.50
N SER A 136 -1.67 11.37 -14.79
CA SER A 136 -3.04 11.13 -15.25
C SER A 136 -3.66 9.88 -14.63
N PHE A 137 -2.90 8.78 -14.55
CA PHE A 137 -3.37 7.51 -14.02
C PHE A 137 -3.80 7.59 -12.54
N HIS A 138 -3.14 8.44 -11.75
CA HIS A 138 -3.49 8.64 -10.35
C HIS A 138 -4.69 9.57 -10.19
N LEU A 139 -4.72 10.66 -10.97
CA LEU A 139 -5.78 11.65 -10.93
C LEU A 139 -7.11 11.07 -11.41
N GLU A 140 -7.11 10.24 -12.45
CA GLU A 140 -8.30 9.52 -12.93
C GLU A 140 -8.88 8.59 -11.87
N PHE A 141 -8.01 7.87 -11.15
CA PHE A 141 -8.42 6.97 -10.08
C PHE A 141 -9.04 7.69 -8.87
N LEU A 142 -8.47 8.84 -8.49
CA LEU A 142 -8.97 9.62 -7.36
C LEU A 142 -10.21 10.43 -7.74
N ASN A 143 -10.02 11.43 -8.61
CA ASN A 143 -11.05 12.33 -9.10
C ASN A 143 -10.54 13.08 -10.36
N PRO A 144 -11.13 12.86 -11.54
CA PRO A 144 -10.70 13.50 -12.79
C PRO A 144 -10.67 15.03 -12.76
N THR A 145 -11.44 15.69 -11.87
CA THR A 145 -11.43 17.16 -11.74
C THR A 145 -10.07 17.69 -11.26
N PHE A 146 -9.27 16.87 -10.56
CA PHE A 146 -7.94 17.27 -10.11
C PHE A 146 -6.95 17.51 -11.25
N LYS A 147 -7.21 17.01 -12.46
CA LYS A 147 -6.42 17.34 -13.66
C LYS A 147 -6.34 18.85 -13.93
N LYS A 148 -7.34 19.63 -13.48
CA LYS A 148 -7.37 21.09 -13.66
C LYS A 148 -6.39 21.85 -12.76
N ILE A 149 -6.04 21.28 -11.62
CA ILE A 149 -5.18 21.92 -10.61
C ILE A 149 -3.80 21.25 -10.50
N ALA A 150 -3.64 20.05 -11.05
CA ALA A 150 -2.38 19.33 -11.04
C ALA A 150 -1.28 20.08 -11.82
N LYS A 151 -0.05 19.93 -11.33
CA LYS A 151 1.13 20.44 -12.01
C LYS A 151 1.32 19.68 -13.32
N LYS A 152 1.64 20.41 -14.40
CA LYS A 152 2.04 19.78 -15.66
C LYS A 152 3.39 19.07 -15.48
N LEU A 153 3.39 17.76 -15.69
CA LEU A 153 4.61 16.96 -15.67
C LEU A 153 5.43 17.16 -16.95
N PRO A 154 6.78 17.15 -16.88
CA PRO A 154 7.63 17.12 -18.06
C PRO A 154 7.29 15.92 -18.96
N ASN A 155 7.48 16.08 -20.28
CA ASN A 155 7.27 15.01 -21.27
C ASN A 155 5.90 14.31 -21.16
N GLY A 156 4.87 15.03 -20.72
CA GLY A 156 3.52 14.50 -20.58
C GLY A 156 3.30 13.59 -19.37
N GLY A 157 4.28 13.44 -18.48
CA GLY A 157 4.19 12.53 -17.33
C GLY A 157 4.43 11.06 -17.68
N ASP A 158 5.19 10.79 -18.73
CA ASP A 158 5.59 9.45 -19.14
C ASP A 158 6.48 8.76 -18.08
N VAL A 159 6.09 7.54 -17.68
CA VAL A 159 6.77 6.77 -16.64
C VAL A 159 8.19 6.38 -17.08
N ALA A 160 8.43 6.11 -18.36
CA ALA A 160 9.75 5.73 -18.86
C ALA A 160 10.77 6.88 -18.79
N THR A 161 10.33 8.09 -19.13
CA THR A 161 11.16 9.28 -19.02
C THR A 161 11.44 9.60 -17.55
N PHE A 162 10.47 9.41 -16.67
CA PHE A 162 10.66 9.57 -15.23
C PHE A 162 11.63 8.52 -14.66
N GLU A 163 11.51 7.25 -15.06
CA GLU A 163 12.44 6.18 -14.68
C GLU A 163 13.87 6.52 -15.07
N LYS A 164 14.08 6.98 -16.31
CA LYS A 164 15.40 7.39 -16.79
C LYS A 164 15.99 8.53 -15.96
N MET A 165 15.19 9.55 -15.63
CA MET A 165 15.63 10.65 -14.77
C MET A 165 16.03 10.13 -13.37
N MET A 166 15.25 9.23 -12.78
CA MET A 166 15.57 8.67 -11.46
C MET A 166 16.88 7.86 -11.49
N GLU A 167 17.13 7.07 -12.54
CA GLU A 167 18.40 6.35 -12.72
C GLU A 167 19.58 7.33 -12.89
N GLU A 168 19.42 8.36 -13.73
CA GLU A 168 20.47 9.31 -14.06
C GLU A 168 20.76 10.35 -12.97
N GLU A 169 19.79 10.72 -12.14
CA GLU A 169 19.96 11.79 -11.15
C GLU A 169 20.09 11.27 -9.72
N PHE A 170 19.62 10.05 -9.44
CA PHE A 170 19.60 9.49 -8.09
C PHE A 170 20.33 8.15 -7.99
N PHE A 171 19.88 7.13 -8.72
CA PHE A 171 20.35 5.77 -8.46
C PHE A 171 21.81 5.54 -8.87
N LYS A 172 22.30 6.19 -9.93
CA LYS A 172 23.71 6.08 -10.35
C LYS A 172 24.73 6.51 -9.30
N PHE A 173 24.31 7.32 -8.32
CA PHE A 173 25.18 7.82 -7.26
C PHE A 173 25.11 7.00 -5.97
N CYS A 174 24.23 5.99 -5.92
CA CYS A 174 24.05 5.12 -4.78
C CYS A 174 25.13 4.02 -4.78
N ASP A 175 25.60 3.66 -3.59
CA ASP A 175 26.54 2.56 -3.35
C ASP A 175 25.76 1.38 -2.76
N GLU A 176 25.72 0.24 -3.46
CA GLU A 176 24.98 -0.95 -3.02
C GLU A 176 25.53 -1.56 -1.72
N GLU A 177 26.76 -1.24 -1.30
CA GLU A 177 27.29 -1.67 -0.02
C GLU A 177 26.74 -0.85 1.16
N ASN A 178 26.24 0.36 0.91
CA ASN A 178 25.59 1.18 1.91
C ASN A 178 24.12 0.76 2.07
N PRO A 179 23.67 0.39 3.29
CA PRO A 179 22.29 -0.06 3.53
C PRO A 179 21.19 0.89 3.05
N LEU A 180 21.36 2.20 3.25
CA LEU A 180 20.37 3.21 2.88
C LEU A 180 20.31 3.41 1.37
N HIS A 181 21.47 3.37 0.71
CA HIS A 181 21.58 3.46 -0.74
C HIS A 181 21.00 2.21 -1.42
N PHE A 182 21.34 1.02 -0.93
CA PHE A 182 20.76 -0.25 -1.38
C PHE A 182 19.23 -0.23 -1.28
N MET A 183 18.70 0.19 -0.12
CA MET A 183 17.28 0.42 0.09
C MET A 183 16.69 1.42 -0.91
N THR A 184 17.40 2.51 -1.20
CA THR A 184 16.92 3.56 -2.12
C THR A 184 16.78 3.03 -3.55
N ILE A 185 17.79 2.34 -4.06
CA ILE A 185 17.80 1.78 -5.42
C ILE A 185 16.62 0.83 -5.59
N TRP A 186 16.53 -0.20 -4.75
CA TRP A 186 15.56 -1.26 -4.94
C TRP A 186 14.14 -0.83 -4.57
N ALA A 187 13.95 0.02 -3.54
CA ALA A 187 12.63 0.53 -3.22
C ALA A 187 12.13 1.50 -4.32
N GLY A 188 13.00 2.34 -4.86
CA GLY A 188 12.67 3.24 -5.96
C GLY A 188 12.25 2.48 -7.22
N ARG A 189 13.06 1.49 -7.63
CA ARG A 189 12.76 0.58 -8.75
C ARG A 189 11.45 -0.18 -8.58
N ALA A 190 11.14 -0.66 -7.38
CA ALA A 190 9.86 -1.30 -7.09
C ALA A 190 8.67 -0.33 -7.24
N HIS A 191 8.80 0.92 -6.75
CA HIS A 191 7.75 1.92 -6.87
C HIS A 191 7.54 2.41 -8.32
N ILE A 192 8.60 2.55 -9.10
CA ILE A 192 8.50 2.86 -10.54
C ILE A 192 7.80 1.71 -11.28
N SER A 193 8.13 0.46 -10.94
CA SER A 193 7.45 -0.72 -11.50
C SER A 193 5.96 -0.74 -11.16
N LYS A 194 5.58 -0.32 -9.93
CA LYS A 194 4.19 -0.08 -9.55
C LYS A 194 3.53 1.01 -10.40
N CYS A 195 4.23 2.08 -10.75
CA CYS A 195 3.69 3.14 -11.61
C CYS A 195 3.33 2.62 -13.01
N TYR A 196 4.18 1.79 -13.61
CA TYR A 196 3.87 1.12 -14.88
C TYR A 196 2.58 0.29 -14.82
N LEU A 197 2.39 -0.48 -13.76
CA LEU A 197 1.18 -1.29 -13.58
C LEU A 197 -0.06 -0.39 -13.45
N LEU A 198 0.02 0.68 -12.66
CA LEU A 198 -1.09 1.62 -12.46
C LEU A 198 -1.45 2.39 -13.74
N GLU A 199 -0.45 2.82 -14.52
CA GLU A 199 -0.65 3.47 -15.81
C GLU A 199 -1.38 2.54 -16.79
N ALA A 200 -0.95 1.29 -16.88
CA ALA A 200 -1.61 0.30 -17.73
C ALA A 200 -3.05 0.03 -17.29
N TYR A 201 -3.31 -0.09 -15.98
CA TYR A 201 -4.66 -0.28 -15.48
C TYR A 201 -5.59 0.89 -15.79
N ALA A 202 -5.12 2.13 -15.67
CA ALA A 202 -5.89 3.30 -16.08
C ALA A 202 -6.21 3.25 -17.58
N LYS A 203 -5.22 2.94 -18.43
CA LYS A 203 -5.40 2.79 -19.88
C LYS A 203 -6.44 1.72 -20.23
N TYR A 204 -6.43 0.57 -19.55
CA TYR A 204 -7.36 -0.53 -19.86
C TYR A 204 -8.78 -0.32 -19.34
N ILE A 205 -8.98 0.56 -18.36
CA ILE A 205 -10.33 0.94 -17.91
C ILE A 205 -11.01 1.80 -18.99
N ASP A 206 -10.28 2.70 -19.62
CA ASP A 206 -10.82 3.63 -20.61
C ASP A 206 -10.77 3.08 -22.05
N SER A 207 -9.99 2.02 -22.29
CA SER A 207 -9.81 1.40 -23.60
C SER A 207 -10.76 0.23 -23.82
N SER A 208 -11.53 0.28 -24.92
CA SER A 208 -12.26 -0.89 -25.43
C SER A 208 -11.34 -1.92 -26.11
N THR A 209 -10.09 -1.56 -26.39
CA THR A 209 -9.11 -2.43 -27.05
C THR A 209 -8.30 -3.19 -26.01
N PRO A 210 -8.28 -4.53 -26.05
CA PRO A 210 -7.45 -5.32 -25.15
C PRO A 210 -5.95 -5.10 -25.46
N PRO A 211 -5.06 -5.24 -24.47
CA PRO A 211 -3.63 -5.13 -24.72
C PRO A 211 -3.13 -6.19 -25.69
N THR A 212 -2.12 -5.81 -26.47
CA THR A 212 -1.36 -6.76 -27.28
C THR A 212 -0.64 -7.76 -26.38
N GLN A 213 -0.25 -8.89 -26.98
CA GLN A 213 0.55 -9.91 -26.31
C GLN A 213 1.87 -9.33 -25.78
N ALA A 214 2.56 -8.51 -26.59
CA ALA A 214 3.80 -7.84 -26.21
C ALA A 214 3.62 -6.84 -25.06
N GLU A 215 2.54 -6.04 -25.06
CA GLU A 215 2.21 -5.14 -23.94
C GLU A 215 1.92 -5.94 -22.65
N SER A 216 1.21 -7.06 -22.76
CA SER A 216 0.92 -7.92 -21.61
C SER A 216 2.20 -8.53 -21.04
N ASP A 217 3.09 -9.05 -21.88
CA ASP A 217 4.37 -9.62 -21.45
C ASP A 217 5.31 -8.56 -20.84
N ALA A 218 5.31 -7.33 -21.38
CA ALA A 218 6.06 -6.22 -20.80
C ALA A 218 5.57 -5.86 -19.38
N LEU A 219 4.26 -5.90 -19.12
CA LEU A 219 3.70 -5.64 -17.78
C LEU A 219 3.99 -6.76 -16.79
N VAL A 220 3.96 -8.01 -17.24
CA VAL A 220 4.42 -9.15 -16.43
C VAL A 220 5.89 -8.97 -16.04
N ALA A 221 6.74 -8.55 -16.97
CA ALA A 221 8.15 -8.26 -16.67
C ALA A 221 8.30 -7.13 -15.61
N ARG A 222 7.45 -6.09 -15.65
CA ARG A 222 7.41 -5.05 -14.60
C ARG A 222 6.95 -5.60 -13.25
N ALA A 223 5.98 -6.50 -13.22
CA ALA A 223 5.56 -7.18 -12.00
C ALA A 223 6.69 -8.06 -11.42
N PHE A 224 7.42 -8.80 -12.26
CA PHE A 224 8.60 -9.55 -11.82
C PHE A 224 9.66 -8.63 -11.23
N HIS A 225 9.98 -7.53 -11.92
CA HIS A 225 10.97 -6.57 -11.43
C HIS A 225 10.58 -5.96 -10.07
N MET A 226 9.28 -5.74 -9.82
CA MET A 226 8.78 -5.29 -8.52
C MET A 226 8.99 -6.34 -7.42
N LEU A 227 8.67 -7.62 -7.67
CA LEU A 227 8.90 -8.71 -6.71
C LEU A 227 10.39 -8.99 -6.49
N ASP A 228 11.20 -8.99 -7.54
CA ASP A 228 12.65 -9.19 -7.44
C ASP A 228 13.31 -8.08 -6.62
N SER A 229 12.94 -6.83 -6.86
CA SER A 229 13.45 -5.68 -6.10
C SER A 229 13.10 -5.81 -4.62
N ASP A 230 11.85 -6.17 -4.31
CA ASP A 230 11.40 -6.37 -2.95
C ASP A 230 12.10 -7.56 -2.26
N THR A 231 12.29 -8.67 -2.98
CA THR A 231 13.01 -9.85 -2.50
C THR A 231 14.47 -9.52 -2.18
N LYS A 232 15.15 -8.74 -3.05
CA LYS A 232 16.52 -8.27 -2.80
C LYS A 232 16.60 -7.45 -1.52
N ILE A 233 15.61 -6.58 -1.27
CA ILE A 233 15.56 -5.79 -0.04
C ILE A 233 15.41 -6.71 1.17
N ILE A 234 14.42 -7.61 1.18
CA ILE A 234 14.13 -8.44 2.35
C ILE A 234 15.25 -9.43 2.67
N ASN A 235 15.86 -10.04 1.64
CA ASN A 235 16.92 -11.04 1.84
C ASN A 235 18.29 -10.45 2.17
N SER A 236 18.49 -9.13 2.03
CA SER A 236 19.78 -8.51 2.29
C SER A 236 19.99 -8.32 3.80
N PRO A 237 21.06 -8.89 4.41
CA PRO A 237 21.36 -8.66 5.82
C PRO A 237 21.58 -7.17 6.15
N ARG A 238 21.97 -6.37 5.14
CA ARG A 238 22.22 -4.92 5.27
C ARG A 238 20.97 -4.14 5.62
N THR A 239 19.81 -4.60 5.18
CA THR A 239 18.53 -3.90 5.35
C THR A 239 17.74 -4.36 6.58
N ALA A 240 18.28 -5.29 7.38
CA ALA A 240 17.61 -5.84 8.56
C ALA A 240 17.12 -4.75 9.53
N GLY A 241 17.90 -3.68 9.71
CA GLY A 241 17.52 -2.52 10.55
C GLY A 241 16.34 -1.70 10.00
N PHE A 242 15.94 -1.91 8.74
CA PHE A 242 14.85 -1.22 8.05
C PHE A 242 13.64 -2.12 7.80
N PHE A 243 13.62 -3.36 8.28
CA PHE A 243 12.50 -4.29 8.01
C PHE A 243 11.14 -3.76 8.48
N TRP A 244 11.09 -2.96 9.55
CA TRP A 244 9.86 -2.28 9.97
C TRP A 244 9.26 -1.45 8.82
N ALA A 245 10.09 -0.71 8.08
CA ALA A 245 9.66 0.07 6.92
C ALA A 245 9.34 -0.84 5.73
N VAL A 246 10.20 -1.80 5.39
CA VAL A 246 10.01 -2.63 4.18
C VAL A 246 8.77 -3.51 4.28
N ARG A 247 8.52 -4.10 5.46
CA ARG A 247 7.35 -4.94 5.70
C ARG A 247 6.05 -4.17 5.52
N ALA A 248 6.06 -2.87 5.83
CA ALA A 248 4.93 -2.00 5.59
C ALA A 248 4.54 -1.95 4.10
N TYR A 249 5.45 -2.13 3.15
CA TYR A 249 5.23 -1.99 1.69
C TYR A 249 5.17 -3.34 0.97
N PHE A 250 4.19 -4.18 1.31
CA PHE A 250 3.97 -5.45 0.61
C PHE A 250 3.66 -5.24 -0.90
N PRO A 251 4.33 -5.96 -1.83
CA PRO A 251 4.20 -5.74 -3.28
C PRO A 251 2.93 -6.37 -3.90
N PHE A 252 1.76 -6.09 -3.31
CA PHE A 252 0.47 -6.63 -3.74
C PHE A 252 0.14 -6.45 -5.24
N PRO A 253 0.39 -5.28 -5.88
CA PRO A 253 0.05 -5.09 -7.29
C PRO A 253 0.76 -6.09 -8.22
N ALA A 254 2.00 -6.47 -7.90
CA ALA A 254 2.77 -7.40 -8.72
C ALA A 254 2.20 -8.81 -8.66
N TYR A 255 1.91 -9.32 -7.45
CA TYR A 255 1.26 -10.61 -7.28
C TYR A 255 -0.09 -10.65 -7.99
N PHE A 256 -0.92 -9.62 -7.81
CA PHE A 256 -2.22 -9.54 -8.47
C PHE A 256 -2.08 -9.62 -9.99
N HIS A 257 -1.15 -8.84 -10.57
CA HIS A 257 -0.91 -8.85 -12.01
C HIS A 257 -0.45 -10.22 -12.52
N ILE A 258 0.53 -10.84 -11.85
CA ILE A 258 1.08 -12.15 -12.22
C ILE A 258 0.01 -13.24 -12.15
N ILE A 259 -0.76 -13.29 -11.06
CA ILE A 259 -1.82 -14.28 -10.86
C ILE A 259 -2.91 -14.12 -11.91
N HIS A 260 -3.33 -12.89 -12.19
CA HIS A 260 -4.30 -12.62 -13.23
C HIS A 260 -3.79 -13.09 -14.61
N ASP A 261 -2.53 -12.86 -14.91
CA ASP A 261 -1.93 -13.32 -16.16
C ASP A 261 -1.83 -14.84 -16.23
N LEU A 262 -1.39 -15.53 -15.17
CA LEU A 262 -1.34 -16.99 -15.09
C LEU A 262 -2.72 -17.64 -15.27
N LYS A 263 -3.78 -17.05 -14.69
CA LYS A 263 -5.16 -17.51 -14.92
C LYS A 263 -5.58 -17.41 -16.38
N LYS A 264 -5.17 -16.34 -17.07
CA LYS A 264 -5.53 -16.09 -18.47
C LYS A 264 -4.64 -16.86 -19.46
N ARG A 265 -3.37 -17.03 -19.14
CA ARG A 265 -2.31 -17.60 -19.99
C ARG A 265 -1.44 -18.61 -19.20
N PRO A 266 -2.03 -19.73 -18.75
CA PRO A 266 -1.36 -20.68 -17.85
C PRO A 266 -0.09 -21.31 -18.45
N ILE A 267 -0.05 -21.50 -19.77
CA ILE A 267 1.05 -22.15 -20.50
C ILE A 267 1.87 -21.13 -21.31
N SER A 268 2.06 -19.93 -20.76
CA SER A 268 2.90 -18.90 -21.38
C SER A 268 4.40 -19.17 -21.16
N SER A 269 5.25 -18.58 -22.00
CA SER A 269 6.71 -18.75 -21.92
C SER A 269 7.34 -18.26 -20.62
N HIS A 270 6.61 -17.46 -19.84
CA HIS A 270 7.08 -16.89 -18.57
C HIS A 270 6.39 -17.53 -17.35
N SER A 271 5.52 -18.54 -17.53
CA SER A 271 4.75 -19.17 -16.45
C SER A 271 5.63 -19.76 -15.34
N ASP A 272 6.68 -20.51 -15.71
CA ASP A 272 7.64 -21.06 -14.74
C ASP A 272 8.36 -19.95 -13.97
N LYS A 273 8.75 -18.88 -14.67
CA LYS A 273 9.40 -17.73 -14.05
C LYS A 273 8.47 -16.99 -13.09
N ALA A 274 7.18 -16.90 -13.42
CA ALA A 274 6.18 -16.31 -12.53
C ALA A 274 6.09 -17.05 -11.20
N TRP A 275 6.01 -18.38 -11.22
CA TRP A 275 6.00 -19.20 -10.01
C TRP A 275 7.31 -19.09 -9.23
N GLU A 276 8.45 -19.07 -9.92
CA GLU A 276 9.77 -18.91 -9.30
C GLU A 276 9.88 -17.58 -8.53
N VAL A 277 9.54 -16.46 -9.18
CA VAL A 277 9.65 -15.11 -8.59
C VAL A 277 8.64 -14.93 -7.43
N MET A 278 7.40 -15.40 -7.59
CA MET A 278 6.43 -15.38 -6.50
C MET A 278 6.89 -16.22 -5.31
N ASN A 279 7.46 -17.41 -5.55
CA ASN A 279 7.97 -18.26 -4.48
C ASN A 279 9.15 -17.63 -3.74
N ALA A 280 10.13 -17.08 -4.48
CA ALA A 280 11.30 -16.44 -3.88
C ALA A 280 10.90 -15.26 -2.98
N ASN A 281 9.96 -14.42 -3.44
CA ASN A 281 9.46 -13.31 -2.63
C ASN A 281 8.67 -13.80 -1.40
N TYR A 282 7.85 -14.84 -1.59
CA TYR A 282 7.09 -15.41 -0.49
C TYR A 282 7.99 -15.98 0.60
N GLU A 283 8.99 -16.78 0.24
CA GLU A 283 9.95 -17.35 1.19
C GLU A 283 10.70 -16.24 1.96
N ALA A 284 11.11 -15.18 1.27
CA ALA A 284 11.78 -14.04 1.89
C ALA A 284 10.90 -13.35 2.95
N ARG A 285 9.62 -13.13 2.66
CA ARG A 285 8.72 -12.35 3.52
C ARG A 285 8.05 -13.14 4.63
N PHE A 286 7.57 -14.34 4.31
CA PHE A 286 6.61 -15.07 5.15
C PHE A 286 7.26 -16.20 5.96
N THR A 287 8.43 -16.71 5.57
CA THR A 287 9.11 -17.79 6.31
C THR A 287 9.81 -17.26 7.58
N CYS A 288 10.09 -15.96 7.67
CA CYS A 288 10.82 -15.33 8.77
C CYS A 288 9.97 -14.39 9.66
N SER A 289 8.63 -14.45 9.55
CA SER A 289 7.70 -13.49 10.17
C SER A 289 6.71 -14.20 11.09
N GLU A 290 6.78 -13.92 12.38
CA GLU A 290 5.81 -14.41 13.38
C GLU A 290 4.67 -13.38 13.55
N GLY A 291 3.42 -13.81 13.32
CA GLY A 291 2.27 -13.35 14.11
C GLY A 291 1.31 -12.28 13.56
N TYR A 292 1.58 -11.60 12.43
CA TYR A 292 0.76 -10.42 12.02
C TYR A 292 0.13 -10.44 10.63
N GLU A 293 0.02 -11.61 10.01
CA GLU A 293 -0.27 -11.70 8.58
C GLU A 293 -1.73 -12.06 8.27
N TYR A 294 -2.57 -12.29 9.29
CA TYR A 294 -3.79 -13.10 9.16
C TYR A 294 -4.79 -12.68 8.05
N PRO A 295 -5.23 -11.41 7.93
CA PRO A 295 -6.27 -11.09 6.96
C PRO A 295 -5.76 -11.09 5.51
N LEU A 296 -4.63 -10.43 5.26
CA LEU A 296 -4.04 -10.35 3.92
C LEU A 296 -3.48 -11.70 3.48
N PHE A 297 -2.94 -12.48 4.40
CA PHE A 297 -2.45 -13.83 4.13
C PHE A 297 -3.55 -14.73 3.58
N VAL A 298 -4.72 -14.79 4.21
CA VAL A 298 -5.80 -15.70 3.76
C VAL A 298 -6.30 -15.32 2.37
N ILE A 299 -6.56 -14.04 2.12
CA ILE A 299 -7.01 -13.55 0.82
C ILE A 299 -5.98 -13.87 -0.26
N PHE A 300 -4.72 -13.52 0.02
CA PHE A 300 -3.59 -13.76 -0.88
C PHE A 300 -3.40 -15.25 -1.18
N SER A 301 -3.48 -16.10 -0.15
CA SER A 301 -3.37 -17.56 -0.26
C SER A 301 -4.43 -18.11 -1.21
N ASN A 302 -5.70 -17.74 -0.99
CA ASN A 302 -6.81 -18.22 -1.81
C ASN A 302 -6.65 -17.82 -3.28
N VAL A 303 -6.19 -16.59 -3.56
CA VAL A 303 -6.01 -16.10 -4.93
C VAL A 303 -4.89 -16.87 -5.65
N ILE A 304 -3.78 -17.18 -4.97
CA ILE A 304 -2.71 -18.01 -5.52
C ILE A 304 -3.19 -19.44 -5.80
N LEU A 305 -3.93 -20.03 -4.87
CA LEU A 305 -4.44 -21.39 -5.02
C LEU A 305 -5.40 -21.52 -6.21
N GLN A 306 -6.27 -20.53 -6.43
CA GLN A 306 -7.13 -20.50 -7.63
C GLN A 306 -6.33 -20.38 -8.94
N ALA A 307 -5.22 -19.64 -8.95
CA ALA A 307 -4.36 -19.54 -10.12
C ALA A 307 -3.67 -20.88 -10.42
N TRP A 308 -3.26 -21.59 -9.37
CA TRP A 308 -2.71 -22.92 -9.47
C TRP A 308 -3.74 -23.94 -9.99
N GLU A 309 -4.98 -23.89 -9.49
CA GLU A 309 -6.07 -24.74 -9.97
C GLU A 309 -6.34 -24.54 -11.47
N ALA A 310 -6.38 -23.29 -11.94
CA ALA A 310 -6.55 -23.00 -13.36
C ALA A 310 -5.41 -23.57 -14.23
N LEU A 311 -4.17 -23.55 -13.72
CA LEU A 311 -3.01 -24.15 -14.38
C LEU A 311 -3.09 -25.69 -14.39
N GLU A 312 -3.44 -26.31 -13.26
CA GLU A 312 -3.65 -27.76 -13.19
C GLU A 312 -4.74 -28.20 -14.18
N GLU A 313 -5.85 -27.47 -14.28
CA GLU A 313 -6.92 -27.78 -15.23
C GLU A 313 -6.45 -27.65 -16.69
N ALA A 314 -5.64 -26.63 -17.00
CA ALA A 314 -5.09 -26.45 -18.34
C ALA A 314 -4.14 -27.59 -18.74
N ILE A 315 -3.32 -28.09 -17.80
CA ILE A 315 -2.33 -29.14 -18.04
C ILE A 315 -2.91 -30.56 -17.92
N LYS A 316 -3.93 -30.77 -17.09
CA LYS A 316 -4.70 -32.04 -17.09
C LYS A 316 -5.29 -32.34 -18.47
N ARG A 317 -5.61 -31.31 -19.26
CA ARG A 317 -6.02 -31.45 -20.66
C ARG A 317 -4.88 -31.84 -21.61
N SER A 318 -3.62 -31.55 -21.27
CA SER A 318 -2.44 -31.93 -22.07
C SER A 318 -1.79 -33.24 -21.63
N GLY A 319 -2.14 -33.77 -20.44
CA GLY A 319 -1.76 -35.13 -20.00
C GLY A 319 -0.42 -35.23 -19.25
N GLU A 320 0.24 -34.11 -18.94
CA GLU A 320 1.50 -34.13 -18.18
C GLU A 320 1.27 -33.95 -16.67
N PRO A 321 1.95 -34.72 -15.80
CA PRO A 321 1.90 -34.51 -14.36
C PRO A 321 2.73 -33.28 -13.98
N LEU A 322 2.07 -32.25 -13.40
CA LEU A 322 2.75 -31.05 -12.89
C LEU A 322 2.94 -31.14 -11.37
N ALA A 323 4.18 -30.96 -10.92
CA ALA A 323 4.49 -30.87 -9.49
C ALA A 323 4.11 -29.47 -8.95
N PRO A 324 3.44 -29.37 -7.79
CA PRO A 324 3.05 -28.09 -7.22
C PRO A 324 4.27 -27.26 -6.79
N PRO A 325 4.33 -25.96 -7.15
CA PRO A 325 5.31 -25.02 -6.64
C PRO A 325 5.31 -24.99 -5.11
N LYS A 326 6.48 -24.75 -4.52
CA LYS A 326 6.65 -24.70 -3.06
C LYS A 326 5.64 -23.75 -2.39
N ILE A 327 5.44 -22.55 -2.95
CA ILE A 327 4.45 -21.59 -2.46
C ILE A 327 3.05 -22.20 -2.34
N VAL A 328 2.61 -23.02 -3.30
CA VAL A 328 1.31 -23.69 -3.26
C VAL A 328 1.27 -24.71 -2.12
N VAL A 329 2.32 -25.51 -1.97
CA VAL A 329 2.44 -26.52 -0.89
C VAL A 329 2.40 -25.84 0.48
N THR A 330 3.20 -24.80 0.67
CA THR A 330 3.29 -24.06 1.94
C THR A 330 1.98 -23.35 2.29
N LEU A 331 1.31 -22.72 1.31
CA LEU A 331 0.03 -22.06 1.54
C LEU A 331 -1.07 -23.06 1.94
N LYS A 332 -1.15 -24.21 1.25
CA LYS A 332 -2.09 -25.28 1.62
C LYS A 332 -1.84 -25.77 3.05
N GLN A 333 -0.58 -26.02 3.41
CA GLN A 333 -0.23 -26.46 4.76
C GLN A 333 -0.62 -25.42 5.82
N ARG A 334 -0.24 -24.15 5.64
CA ARG A 334 -0.57 -23.08 6.60
C ARG A 334 -2.08 -22.87 6.75
N LEU A 335 -2.85 -22.94 5.66
CA LEU A 335 -4.32 -22.82 5.74
C LEU A 335 -4.96 -23.97 6.54
N LEU A 336 -4.42 -25.19 6.41
CA LEU A 336 -4.87 -26.34 7.21
C LEU A 336 -4.52 -26.18 8.71
N GLU A 337 -3.35 -25.64 9.02
CA GLU A 337 -2.96 -25.31 10.41
C GLU A 337 -3.84 -24.21 11.02
N MET A 338 -4.41 -23.33 10.19
CA MET A 338 -5.30 -22.24 10.62
C MET A 338 -6.77 -22.65 10.79
N THR A 339 -7.22 -23.75 10.19
CA THR A 339 -8.56 -24.30 10.46
C THR A 339 -8.59 -24.93 11.86
N PRO A 340 -9.44 -24.47 12.80
CA PRO A 340 -9.49 -25.06 14.13
C PRO A 340 -9.91 -26.54 14.02
N ASN A 341 -9.12 -27.43 14.63
CA ASN A 341 -9.48 -28.82 14.82
C ASN A 341 -10.80 -28.90 15.60
N THR A 342 -11.92 -29.14 14.92
CA THR A 342 -13.09 -29.72 15.57
C THR A 342 -12.74 -31.18 15.85
N PRO A 343 -12.63 -31.62 17.12
CA PRO A 343 -12.48 -33.04 17.38
C PRO A 343 -13.75 -33.72 16.87
N ALA A 344 -13.58 -34.74 16.03
CA ALA A 344 -14.65 -35.64 15.66
C ALA A 344 -15.20 -36.29 16.93
N LEU A 345 -16.31 -35.78 17.46
CA LEU A 345 -17.16 -36.58 18.33
C LEU A 345 -17.98 -37.48 17.40
N GLY A 346 -17.81 -38.78 17.62
CA GLY A 346 -18.42 -39.83 16.81
C GLY A 346 -19.94 -39.78 16.79
N ASN A 347 -20.47 -40.46 15.79
CA ASN A 347 -21.87 -40.83 15.64
C ASN A 347 -22.55 -41.12 16.99
N ASP A 348 -23.49 -40.27 17.38
CA ASP A 348 -24.80 -40.76 17.80
C ASP A 348 -25.90 -39.71 17.57
N GLN A 349 -27.08 -40.25 17.31
CA GLN A 349 -28.30 -39.67 16.76
C GLN A 349 -28.80 -38.34 17.37
N SER A 350 -29.20 -37.38 16.52
CA SER A 350 -30.56 -36.77 16.54
C SER A 350 -30.71 -35.69 15.44
N GLU A 351 -31.36 -36.05 14.34
CA GLU A 351 -31.98 -35.09 13.41
C GLU A 351 -33.19 -34.44 14.11
N ASP A 352 -33.02 -33.33 14.83
CA ASP A 352 -34.17 -32.47 15.17
C ASP A 352 -33.85 -31.01 15.56
N SER A 353 -32.58 -30.57 15.51
CA SER A 353 -32.20 -29.22 15.98
C SER A 353 -32.10 -28.14 14.88
N LEU A 354 -32.43 -28.47 13.62
CA LEU A 354 -32.36 -27.53 12.49
C LEU A 354 -33.69 -26.79 12.20
N ASN A 355 -34.81 -27.20 12.79
CA ASN A 355 -36.12 -26.60 12.50
C ASN A 355 -36.59 -25.53 13.52
N THR A 356 -35.85 -25.27 14.60
CA THR A 356 -36.28 -24.33 15.65
C THR A 356 -35.66 -22.92 15.54
N LEU A 357 -34.83 -22.66 14.51
CA LEU A 357 -34.20 -21.36 14.28
C LEU A 357 -34.91 -20.49 13.22
N LEU A 358 -36.05 -20.96 12.68
CA LEU A 358 -36.78 -20.29 11.59
C LEU A 358 -38.03 -19.51 12.04
N ASP A 359 -38.41 -19.51 13.32
CA ASP A 359 -39.61 -18.82 13.82
C ASP A 359 -39.31 -17.87 14.99
N GLN A 360 -38.58 -16.78 14.72
CA GLN A 360 -38.51 -15.62 15.63
C GLN A 360 -39.06 -14.38 14.91
N PRO A 361 -39.97 -13.60 15.54
CA PRO A 361 -40.58 -12.42 14.92
C PRO A 361 -39.57 -11.26 14.76
N PRO A 362 -39.79 -10.33 13.82
CA PRO A 362 -38.86 -9.24 13.55
C PRO A 362 -38.85 -8.22 14.70
N MET A 363 -37.66 -7.92 15.22
CA MET A 363 -37.44 -6.82 16.17
C MET A 363 -37.48 -5.46 15.45
N PRO A 364 -37.89 -4.37 16.13
CA PRO A 364 -38.20 -3.10 15.49
C PRO A 364 -36.94 -2.34 15.05
N MET A 365 -36.95 -1.85 13.82
CA MET A 365 -35.98 -0.91 13.26
C MET A 365 -36.03 0.45 13.99
N PRO A 366 -34.90 1.01 14.46
CA PRO A 366 -34.83 2.45 14.72
C PRO A 366 -34.75 3.17 13.36
N MET A 367 -35.70 4.08 13.11
CA MET A 367 -35.81 4.86 11.87
C MET A 367 -34.54 5.63 11.53
N GLU A 368 -34.23 5.63 10.23
CA GLU A 368 -33.36 6.60 9.55
C GLU A 368 -33.82 8.03 9.82
N PHE A 369 -32.89 8.88 10.25
CA PHE A 369 -33.02 10.33 10.12
C PHE A 369 -32.08 10.77 8.99
N GLY A 370 -32.64 11.02 7.82
CA GLY A 370 -31.93 11.66 6.71
C GLY A 370 -31.89 13.18 6.89
N MET A 371 -30.70 13.76 6.70
CA MET A 371 -30.38 15.08 6.10
C MET A 371 -28.83 15.13 6.01
N GLY A 372 -28.16 15.56 4.94
CA GLY A 372 -28.48 16.65 4.03
C GLY A 372 -27.71 17.92 4.45
N LEU A 373 -26.47 18.05 3.96
CA LEU A 373 -25.66 19.28 3.72
C LEU A 373 -25.58 20.41 4.78
N GLY A 374 -24.34 20.87 5.05
CA GLY A 374 -24.06 22.32 5.23
C GLY A 374 -23.35 22.77 6.53
N ASN A 375 -22.23 23.46 6.33
CA ASN A 375 -21.59 24.57 7.07
C ASN A 375 -21.77 24.82 8.59
N ASP A 376 -20.62 25.25 9.16
CA ASP A 376 -20.37 26.17 10.29
C ASP A 376 -20.77 25.81 11.74
N GLY A 377 -19.81 26.05 12.67
CA GLY A 377 -20.13 26.56 14.02
C GLY A 377 -19.82 25.68 15.24
N PHE A 378 -18.58 25.81 15.77
CA PHE A 378 -18.22 26.18 17.16
C PHE A 378 -18.93 25.62 18.45
N PHE A 379 -18.07 25.39 19.48
CA PHE A 379 -18.30 25.21 20.95
C PHE A 379 -19.05 23.93 21.41
N SER A 380 -18.84 23.31 22.58
CA SER A 380 -17.86 23.34 23.69
C SER A 380 -18.35 22.38 24.80
N GLY A 381 -17.43 21.91 25.65
CA GLY A 381 -17.73 21.35 26.98
C GLY A 381 -18.02 19.85 27.07
N ILE A 382 -17.70 19.10 28.13
CA ILE A 382 -16.79 19.21 29.29
C ILE A 382 -16.96 17.85 30.01
N THR A 383 -15.85 17.23 30.48
CA THR A 383 -15.72 16.23 31.58
C THR A 383 -16.56 14.93 31.57
N GLY A 384 -16.09 13.75 31.97
CA GLY A 384 -14.86 13.38 32.66
C GLY A 384 -14.87 11.89 33.08
N GLN A 385 -13.69 11.45 33.50
CA GLN A 385 -13.35 10.32 34.39
C GLN A 385 -13.84 8.89 34.11
N GLY A 386 -12.86 7.99 34.00
CA GLY A 386 -12.79 6.80 34.87
C GLY A 386 -12.63 5.45 34.18
N GLY A 387 -11.57 4.72 34.54
CA GLY A 387 -11.61 3.26 34.62
C GLY A 387 -10.88 2.47 33.52
N VAL A 388 -9.59 2.25 33.70
CA VAL A 388 -8.84 1.16 33.06
C VAL A 388 -9.06 -0.11 33.88
N SER A 389 -9.70 -1.12 33.32
CA SER A 389 -9.55 -2.51 33.79
C SER A 389 -10.15 -3.51 32.81
N GLY A 390 -9.27 -4.38 32.28
CA GLY A 390 -9.47 -5.77 31.85
C GLY A 390 -10.68 -6.10 30.96
N LEU A 391 -10.43 -6.37 29.67
CA LEU A 391 -11.38 -7.12 28.85
C LEU A 391 -10.69 -8.26 28.08
N ASP A 392 -11.42 -9.37 28.12
CA ASP A 392 -11.11 -10.77 27.85
C ASP A 392 -10.67 -11.07 26.39
N PRO A 393 -9.62 -11.89 26.15
CA PRO A 393 -9.17 -12.28 24.80
C PRO A 393 -10.21 -13.06 23.98
N ARG A 394 -11.33 -13.50 24.58
CA ARG A 394 -12.33 -14.37 23.94
C ARG A 394 -13.43 -13.65 23.16
N LEU A 395 -13.41 -12.32 23.07
CA LEU A 395 -14.42 -11.55 22.31
C LEU A 395 -14.09 -11.39 20.80
N PHE A 396 -12.99 -11.96 20.32
CA PHE A 396 -12.52 -11.77 18.93
C PHE A 396 -12.95 -12.85 17.92
N THR A 397 -13.80 -13.81 18.28
CA THR A 397 -14.03 -15.00 17.43
C THR A 397 -15.28 -14.98 16.55
N ASN A 398 -16.04 -13.89 16.45
CA ASN A 398 -17.24 -13.88 15.59
C ASN A 398 -17.16 -12.77 14.53
N ILE A 399 -16.35 -13.01 13.50
CA ILE A 399 -16.50 -12.34 12.20
C ILE A 399 -16.73 -13.45 11.16
N HIS A 400 -18.00 -13.70 10.83
CA HIS A 400 -18.34 -14.44 9.62
C HIS A 400 -17.81 -13.67 8.40
N PRO A 401 -17.16 -14.34 7.43
CA PRO A 401 -16.69 -13.67 6.22
C PRO A 401 -17.90 -13.32 5.35
N PRO A 402 -18.14 -12.05 5.00
CA PRO A 402 -19.11 -11.77 3.96
C PRO A 402 -18.46 -12.07 2.60
N LEU A 403 -19.22 -12.81 1.79
CA LEU A 403 -19.19 -12.82 0.33
C LEU A 403 -18.11 -13.66 -0.35
N THR A 404 -18.47 -14.91 -0.60
CA THR A 404 -18.22 -15.61 -1.87
C THR A 404 -18.68 -14.71 -3.03
N SER A 405 -17.77 -13.88 -3.56
CA SER A 405 -18.02 -13.11 -4.78
C SER A 405 -17.33 -13.81 -5.94
N ASP A 406 -18.10 -14.13 -6.97
CA ASP A 406 -17.62 -14.72 -8.22
C ASP A 406 -16.54 -13.82 -8.84
N MET A 407 -15.31 -14.34 -8.89
CA MET A 407 -14.07 -13.57 -9.05
C MET A 407 -13.70 -13.29 -10.51
N ASN A 408 -14.51 -13.75 -11.49
CA ASN A 408 -14.31 -13.46 -12.91
C ASN A 408 -14.52 -11.97 -13.27
N HIS A 409 -15.01 -11.16 -12.33
CA HIS A 409 -15.32 -9.73 -12.52
C HIS A 409 -14.51 -8.78 -11.62
N LEU A 410 -13.42 -9.22 -10.99
CA LEU A 410 -12.59 -8.36 -10.14
C LEU A 410 -11.78 -7.34 -10.95
N ASN A 411 -12.38 -6.18 -11.14
CA ASN A 411 -11.69 -4.96 -11.51
C ASN A 411 -10.82 -4.54 -10.31
N TRP A 412 -9.59 -4.07 -10.54
CA TRP A 412 -8.73 -3.46 -9.51
C TRP A 412 -9.49 -2.45 -8.61
N MET A 413 -10.49 -1.75 -9.17
CA MET A 413 -11.38 -0.86 -8.41
C MET A 413 -12.35 -1.56 -7.44
N SER A 414 -12.77 -2.81 -7.68
CA SER A 414 -13.63 -3.57 -6.75
C SER A 414 -12.84 -4.23 -5.62
N MET A 415 -11.51 -4.29 -5.72
CA MET A 415 -10.61 -4.65 -4.61
C MET A 415 -10.29 -3.47 -3.67
N VAL A 416 -10.79 -2.26 -3.96
CA VAL A 416 -10.81 -1.19 -2.97
C VAL A 416 -11.86 -1.57 -1.92
N TRP A 417 -11.35 -2.03 -0.77
CA TRP A 417 -12.07 -2.57 0.38
C TRP A 417 -13.14 -1.62 0.96
N GLY A 418 -14.28 -1.51 0.27
CA GLY A 418 -15.49 -0.85 0.76
C GLY A 418 -16.18 0.02 -0.28
N MET A 419 -17.43 -0.34 -0.58
CA MET A 419 -18.44 0.44 -1.29
C MET A 419 -18.27 0.65 -2.79
N ARG A 420 -18.81 -0.31 -3.55
CA ARG A 420 -19.63 0.02 -4.73
C ARG A 420 -21.07 -0.28 -4.36
N GLU A 421 -21.78 0.68 -3.77
CA GLU A 421 -23.24 0.63 -3.79
C GLU A 421 -23.72 0.64 -5.25
N GLY A 422 -24.69 -0.22 -5.52
CA GLY A 422 -25.19 -0.50 -6.85
C GLY A 422 -25.70 0.77 -7.52
N ARG A 423 -25.25 1.01 -8.76
CA ARG A 423 -26.05 1.78 -9.71
C ARG A 423 -27.06 0.83 -10.31
N GLY A 424 -28.24 0.77 -9.70
CA GLY A 424 -29.46 0.35 -10.36
C GLY A 424 -30.15 1.59 -10.94
N TRP A 425 -30.41 1.51 -12.24
CA TRP A 425 -31.31 2.34 -13.07
C TRP A 425 -30.90 3.79 -13.33
#